data_AF-A0A924QI28-F1
#
_entry.id   AF-A0A924QI28-F1
#
_cell.length_a   1.000
_cell.length_b   1.000
_cell.length_c   1.000
_cell.angle_alpha   90.00
_cell.angle_beta   90.00
_cell.angle_gamma   90.00
#
_symmetry.space_group_name_H-M   'P 1'
#
loop_
_entity.id
_entity.type
_entity.pdbx_description
1 polymer ?
#
loop_
_entity_poly.entity_id
_entity_poly.type
_entity_poly.pdbx_seq_one_letter_code
_entity_poly.pdbx_strand_id
1 'polypeptide(L)'
;ITPRQTAMLAFAMKVCLDSAALAEADFAALREHGFTSEDAWDIGAITAVFGLSNRMANLTAMRPNDEFYLMGRVPKPAKAAAAP
;
A
#
# COMPACT_ATOMS: atom_id res chain seq x y z
N ILE A 1 -9.34 -1.88 8.61
CA ILE A 1 -9.21 -2.27 7.18
C ILE A 1 -10.30 -3.25 6.82
N THR A 2 -10.78 -3.26 5.58
CA THR A 2 -11.86 -4.15 5.09
C THR A 2 -11.32 -5.48 4.54
N PRO A 3 -12.16 -6.50 4.27
CA PRO A 3 -11.73 -7.73 3.61
C PRO A 3 -11.07 -7.48 2.25
N ARG A 4 -11.64 -6.58 1.43
CA ARG A 4 -11.05 -6.13 0.16
C ARG A 4 -9.64 -5.54 0.36
N GLN A 5 -9.45 -4.69 1.36
CA GLN A 5 -8.12 -4.13 1.67
C GLN A 5 -7.15 -5.19 2.19
N THR A 6 -7.63 -6.22 2.86
CA THR A 6 -6.79 -7.34 3.32
C THR A 6 -6.29 -8.17 2.13
N ALA A 7 -7.15 -8.46 1.15
CA ALA A 7 -6.76 -9.17 -0.08
C ALA A 7 -5.72 -8.38 -0.89
N MET A 8 -5.89 -7.06 -0.99
CA MET A 8 -4.90 -6.16 -1.59
C MET A 8 -3.52 -6.28 -0.91
N LEU A 9 -3.49 -6.24 0.43
CA LEU A 9 -2.25 -6.37 1.18
C LEU A 9 -1.65 -7.76 1.06
N ALA A 10 -2.46 -8.83 1.02
CA ALA A 10 -1.97 -10.19 0.83
C ALA A 10 -1.27 -10.36 -0.54
N PHE A 11 -1.88 -9.84 -1.61
CA PHE A 11 -1.24 -9.81 -2.92
C PHE A 11 0.06 -8.99 -2.92
N ALA A 12 0.03 -7.77 -2.36
CA ALA A 12 1.21 -6.92 -2.23
C ALA A 12 2.35 -7.62 -1.45
N MET A 13 2.04 -8.34 -0.37
CA MET A 13 3.03 -9.09 0.39
C MET A 13 3.65 -10.22 -0.44
N LYS A 14 2.86 -10.93 -1.25
CA LYS A 14 3.39 -11.95 -2.16
C LYS A 14 4.29 -11.34 -3.24
N VAL A 15 3.88 -10.23 -3.86
CA VAL A 15 4.73 -9.48 -4.80
C VAL A 15 6.04 -9.03 -4.13
N CYS A 16 6.00 -8.61 -2.86
CA CYS A 16 7.15 -8.12 -2.11
C CYS A 16 8.17 -9.24 -1.77
N LEU A 17 7.67 -10.42 -1.39
CA LEU A 17 8.49 -11.51 -0.85
C LEU A 17 8.87 -12.58 -1.89
N ASP A 18 7.97 -12.89 -2.83
CA ASP A 18 8.15 -13.97 -3.80
C ASP A 18 7.33 -13.71 -5.08
N SER A 19 7.68 -12.65 -5.81
CA SER A 19 7.00 -12.29 -7.06
C SER A 19 7.13 -13.35 -8.16
N ALA A 20 8.16 -14.20 -8.10
CA ALA A 20 8.36 -15.28 -9.07
C ALA A 20 7.31 -16.40 -8.94
N ALA A 21 6.73 -16.57 -7.75
CA ALA A 21 5.68 -17.56 -7.49
C ALA A 21 4.25 -17.05 -7.73
N LEU A 22 4.08 -15.85 -8.33
CA LEU A 22 2.77 -15.35 -8.72
C LEU A 22 2.12 -16.26 -9.76
N ALA A 23 0.84 -16.54 -9.56
CA ALA A 23 0.03 -17.37 -10.43
C ALA A 23 -1.36 -16.75 -10.63
N GLU A 24 -2.10 -17.24 -11.63
CA GLU A 24 -3.48 -16.79 -11.93
C GLU A 24 -4.42 -16.84 -10.72
N ALA A 25 -4.20 -17.76 -9.77
CA ALA A 25 -4.97 -17.86 -8.54
C ALA A 25 -4.86 -16.59 -7.67
N ASP A 26 -3.71 -15.91 -7.65
CA ASP A 26 -3.52 -14.68 -6.88
C ASP A 26 -4.35 -13.53 -7.47
N PHE A 27 -4.39 -13.44 -8.79
CA PHE A 27 -5.22 -12.46 -9.50
C PHE A 27 -6.71 -12.79 -9.41
N ALA A 28 -7.08 -14.08 -9.40
CA ALA A 28 -8.45 -14.53 -9.17
C ALA A 28 -8.95 -14.11 -7.78
N ALA A 29 -8.14 -14.31 -6.73
CA ALA A 29 -8.46 -13.88 -5.37
C ALA A 29 -8.70 -12.37 -5.27
N LEU A 30 -7.93 -11.55 -6.01
CA LEU A 30 -8.20 -10.11 -6.10
C LEU A 30 -9.55 -9.81 -6.78
N ARG A 31 -9.86 -10.49 -7.88
CA ARG A 31 -11.13 -10.30 -8.62
C ARG A 31 -12.35 -10.67 -7.77
N GLU A 32 -12.26 -11.67 -6.90
CA GLU A 32 -13.33 -12.02 -5.94
C GLU A 32 -13.69 -10.86 -5.00
N HIS A 33 -12.74 -9.94 -4.76
CA HIS A 33 -12.95 -8.72 -3.98
C HIS A 33 -13.22 -7.46 -4.83
N GLY A 34 -13.52 -7.64 -6.12
CA GLY A 34 -13.87 -6.57 -7.04
C GLY A 34 -12.68 -5.69 -7.47
N PHE A 35 -11.46 -6.23 -7.45
CA PHE A 35 -10.32 -5.59 -8.11
C PHE A 35 -10.28 -5.94 -9.60
N THR A 36 -9.89 -4.96 -10.40
CA THR A 36 -9.61 -5.13 -11.83
C THR A 36 -8.16 -5.58 -12.05
N SER A 37 -7.83 -5.98 -13.28
CA SER A 37 -6.44 -6.26 -13.66
C SER A 37 -5.56 -5.00 -13.60
N GLU A 38 -6.13 -3.81 -13.88
CA GLU A 38 -5.41 -2.53 -13.70
C GLU A 38 -5.14 -2.25 -12.22
N ASP A 39 -6.11 -2.52 -11.32
CA ASP A 39 -5.85 -2.38 -9.89
C ASP A 39 -4.73 -3.33 -9.42
N ALA A 40 -4.70 -4.58 -9.92
CA ALA A 40 -3.65 -5.53 -9.60
C ALA A 40 -2.27 -5.05 -10.09
N TRP A 41 -2.23 -4.45 -11.28
CA TRP A 41 -1.04 -3.79 -11.81
C TRP A 41 -0.58 -2.65 -10.89
N ASP A 42 -1.50 -1.77 -10.47
CA ASP A 42 -1.17 -0.65 -9.58
C ASP A 42 -0.64 -1.12 -8.22
N ILE A 43 -1.25 -2.14 -7.63
CA ILE A 43 -0.79 -2.76 -6.38
C ILE A 43 0.64 -3.31 -6.57
N GLY A 44 0.88 -4.02 -7.67
CA GLY A 44 2.20 -4.57 -7.99
C GLY A 44 3.26 -3.48 -8.21
N ALA A 45 2.90 -2.43 -8.96
CA ALA A 45 3.79 -1.31 -9.26
C ALA A 45 4.17 -0.51 -8.01
N ILE A 46 3.19 -0.18 -7.16
CA ILE A 46 3.44 0.49 -5.87
C ILE A 46 4.36 -0.39 -5.01
N THR A 47 4.07 -1.68 -4.91
CA THR A 47 4.91 -2.63 -4.15
C THR A 47 6.35 -2.65 -4.66
N ALA A 48 6.55 -2.67 -5.99
CA ALA A 48 7.87 -2.68 -6.59
C ALA A 48 8.65 -1.38 -6.35
N VAL A 49 8.01 -0.21 -6.54
CA VAL A 49 8.64 1.10 -6.34
C VAL A 49 9.03 1.31 -4.88
N PHE A 50 8.15 0.95 -3.94
CA PHE A 50 8.50 1.02 -2.51
C PHE A 50 9.54 -0.04 -2.13
N GLY A 51 9.58 -1.19 -2.80
CA GLY A 51 10.67 -2.15 -2.67
C GLY A 51 12.04 -1.55 -3.04
N LEU A 52 12.12 -0.80 -4.14
CA LEU A 52 13.33 -0.05 -4.53
C LEU A 52 13.66 1.01 -3.49
N SER A 53 12.66 1.84 -3.11
CA SER A 53 12.83 2.92 -2.13
C SER A 53 13.35 2.40 -0.79
N ASN A 54 12.77 1.31 -0.27
CA ASN A 54 13.18 0.67 0.97
C ASN A 54 14.64 0.20 0.91
N ARG A 55 15.08 -0.37 -0.22
CA ARG A 55 16.48 -0.79 -0.40
C ARG A 55 17.43 0.40 -0.32
N MET A 56 17.10 1.52 -0.96
CA MET A 56 17.91 2.73 -0.92
C MET A 56 17.94 3.38 0.47
N ALA A 57 16.78 3.46 1.14
CA ALA A 57 16.66 4.02 2.47
C ALA A 57 17.46 3.19 3.50
N ASN A 58 17.34 1.87 3.44
CA ASN A 58 18.06 0.96 4.34
C ASN A 58 19.57 1.00 4.09
N LEU A 59 20.01 1.00 2.82
CA LEU A 59 21.43 1.06 2.46
C LEU A 59 22.12 2.32 2.99
N THR A 60 21.39 3.44 3.03
CA THR A 60 21.92 4.75 3.44
C THR A 60 21.61 5.11 4.90
N ALA A 61 20.94 4.24 5.65
CA ALA A 61 20.41 4.53 6.97
C ALA A 61 19.61 5.85 7.01
N MET A 62 18.81 6.08 5.98
CA MET A 62 18.01 7.30 5.81
C MET A 62 17.05 7.48 6.99
N ARG A 63 17.12 8.65 7.64
CA ARG A 63 16.21 8.99 8.74
C ARG A 63 14.97 9.72 8.21
N PRO A 64 13.76 9.37 8.68
CA PRO A 64 12.58 10.17 8.40
C PRO A 64 12.66 11.51 9.15
N ASN A 65 12.04 12.54 8.58
CA ASN A 65 11.94 13.87 9.19
C ASN A 65 11.16 13.83 10.52
N ASP A 66 11.48 14.74 11.43
CA ASP A 66 10.89 14.78 12.77
C ASP A 66 9.38 15.08 12.76
N GLU A 67 8.89 15.82 11.76
CA GLU A 67 7.46 16.13 11.62
C GLU A 67 6.59 14.87 11.45
N PHE A 68 7.13 13.80 10.84
CA PHE A 68 6.38 12.57 10.59
C PHE A 68 5.99 11.84 11.87
N TYR A 69 6.72 12.01 12.98
CA TYR A 69 6.44 11.28 14.22
C TYR A 69 5.13 11.72 14.88
N LEU A 70 4.75 12.99 14.74
CA LEU A 70 3.51 13.53 15.31
C LEU A 70 2.36 13.61 14.29
N MET A 71 2.68 13.73 13.00
CA MET A 71 1.71 13.87 11.92
C MET A 71 0.62 12.78 11.97
N GLY A 72 -0.65 13.18 11.94
CA GLY A 72 -1.80 12.26 11.92
C GLY A 72 -2.21 11.64 13.27
N ARG A 73 -1.45 11.85 14.36
CA ARG A 73 -1.81 11.33 15.70
C ARG A 73 -2.86 12.16 16.44
N VAL A 74 -2.94 13.45 16.12
CA VAL A 74 -3.96 14.35 16.67
C VAL A 74 -5.07 14.53 15.62
N PRO A 75 -6.33 14.17 15.91
CA PRO A 75 -7.43 14.38 14.99
C PRO A 75 -7.53 15.84 14.58
N LYS A 76 -7.64 16.10 13.28
CA LYS A 76 -7.90 17.45 12.79
C LYS A 76 -9.31 17.85 13.28
N PRO A 77 -9.50 19.07 13.82
CA PRO A 77 -10.84 19.55 14.12
C PRO A 77 -11.70 19.48 12.85
N ALA A 78 -12.95 19.08 13.00
CA ALA A 78 -13.89 19.03 11.89
C ALA A 78 -13.88 20.39 11.19
N LYS A 79 -13.74 20.38 9.86
CA LYS A 79 -13.83 21.61 9.06
C LYS A 79 -15.19 22.22 9.38
N ALA A 80 -15.22 23.42 9.97
CA ALA A 80 -16.48 24.12 10.22
C ALA A 80 -17.26 24.12 8.91
N ALA A 81 -18.49 23.62 8.94
CA ALA A 81 -19.37 23.67 7.78
C ALA A 81 -19.39 25.12 7.30
N ALA A 82 -19.08 25.34 6.02
CA ALA A 82 -19.21 26.67 5.43
C ALA A 82 -20.65 27.13 5.72
N ALA A 83 -20.78 28.24 6.44
CA ALA A 83 -22.07 28.82 6.77
C ALA A 83 -22.85 29.10 5.47
N PRO A 84 -24.19 28.95 5.50
CA PRO A 84 -25.04 29.04 4.32
C PRO A 84 -24.97 30.41 3.62
#